data_AF-A0A7X4FPD2-F1
#
_entry.id   AF-A0A7X4FPD2-F1
#
_cell.length_a   1.000
_cell.length_b   1.000
_cell.length_c   1.000
_cell.angle_alpha   90.00
_cell.angle_beta   90.00
_cell.angle_gamma   90.00
#
_symmetry.space_group_name_H-M   'P 1'
#
loop_
_entity.id
_entity.type
_entity.pdbx_description
1 polymer ?
#
loop_
_entity_poly.entity_id
_entity_poly.type
_entity_poly.pdbx_seq_one_letter_code
_entity_poly.pdbx_strand_id
1 'polypeptide(L)' 'MLAPEPFFEPRGTPFSEYHRIKALGELGYAVDLVTYPFGRDVTLRNLRIVRCARPPLVEGVKVGPSATKLLLDGLLA' A
#
# COMPACT_ATOMS: atom_id res chain seq x y z
N MET A 1 6.45 4.72 5.24
CA MET A 1 5.42 5.35 4.39
C MET A 1 4.12 4.62 4.62
N LEU A 2 3.04 5.35 4.87
CA LEU A 2 1.71 4.78 5.09
C LEU A 2 0.85 5.02 3.84
N ALA A 3 0.32 3.96 3.24
CA ALA A 3 -0.51 4.00 2.04
C ALA A 3 -1.76 3.11 2.25
N PRO A 4 -2.85 3.64 2.84
CA PRO A 4 -4.09 2.92 3.15
C PRO A 4 -4.94 2.71 1.88
N GLU A 5 -4.36 2.02 0.92
CA GLU A 5 -4.90 1.78 -0.41
C GLU A 5 -4.20 0.56 -1.03
N PRO A 6 -4.79 -0.07 -2.06
CA PRO A 6 -4.10 -1.15 -2.78
C PRO A 6 -2.84 -0.64 -3.48
N PHE A 7 -1.67 -1.13 -3.07
CA PHE A 7 -0.40 -0.70 -3.66
C PHE A 7 -0.18 -1.31 -5.06
N PHE A 8 0.25 -0.47 -6.01
CA PHE A 8 0.54 -0.84 -7.41
C PHE A 8 -0.65 -1.36 -8.24
N GLU A 9 -1.86 -0.85 -7.98
CA GLU A 9 -3.03 -0.95 -8.86
C GLU A 9 -3.10 0.22 -9.87
N PRO A 10 -3.80 0.08 -11.01
CA PRO A 10 -3.92 1.13 -12.02
C PRO A 10 -4.79 2.32 -11.54
N ARG A 11 -4.26 3.08 -10.58
CA ARG A 11 -4.87 4.24 -9.92
C ARG A 11 -3.80 5.30 -9.69
N GLY A 12 -4.20 6.57 -9.63
CA GLY A 12 -3.25 7.70 -9.51
C GLY A 12 -2.34 7.62 -8.28
N THR A 13 -2.91 7.50 -7.08
CA THR A 13 -2.14 7.53 -5.82
C THR A 13 -1.11 6.40 -5.72
N PRO A 14 -1.44 5.12 -5.99
CA PRO A 14 -0.47 4.03 -5.96
C PRO A 14 0.75 4.23 -6.89
N PHE A 15 0.56 4.85 -8.06
CA PHE A 15 1.69 5.19 -8.93
C PHE A 15 2.54 6.33 -8.35
N SER A 16 1.92 7.34 -7.73
CA SER A 16 2.65 8.42 -7.05
C SER A 16 3.52 7.88 -5.91
N GLU A 17 2.96 6.98 -5.08
CA GLU A 17 3.70 6.35 -3.99
C GLU A 17 4.85 5.49 -4.54
N TYR A 18 4.63 4.69 -5.59
CA TYR A 18 5.69 3.91 -6.23
C TYR A 18 6.88 4.79 -6.66
N HIS A 19 6.62 5.89 -7.37
CA HIS A 19 7.68 6.78 -7.84
C HIS A 19 8.38 7.52 -6.68
N ARG A 20 7.66 7.87 -5.62
CA ARG A 20 8.24 8.50 -4.42
C ARG A 20 9.14 7.53 -3.66
N ILE A 21 8.71 6.28 -3.47
CA ILE A 21 9.53 5.21 -2.87
C ILE A 21 10.79 4.95 -3.69
N LYS A 22 10.64 4.85 -5.02
CA LYS A 22 11.77 4.65 -5.93
C LYS A 22 12.81 5.76 -5.78
N ALA A 23 12.38 7.02 -5.79
CA ALA A 23 13.27 8.16 -5.60
C ALA A 23 13.98 8.13 -4.23
N LEU A 24 13.25 7.79 -3.15
CA LEU A 24 13.84 7.65 -1.81
C LEU A 24 14.88 6.52 -1.75
N GLY A 25 14.60 5.37 -2.38
CA GLY A 25 15.54 4.25 -2.46
C GLY A 25 16.79 4.57 -3.28
N GLU A 26 16.66 5.35 -4.36
CA GLU A 26 17.79 5.86 -5.16
C GLU A 26 18.68 6.83 -4.36
N LEU A 27 18.08 7.61 -3.47
CA LEU A 27 18.80 8.47 -2.52
C LEU A 27 19.40 7.70 -1.34
N GLY A 28 19.22 6.37 -1.28
CA GLY A 28 19.81 5.50 -0.25
C GLY A 28 18.96 5.33 1.01
N TYR A 29 17.75 5.91 1.09
CA TYR A 29 16.86 5.71 2.22
C TYR A 29 16.20 4.33 2.20
N ALA A 30 15.93 3.79 3.38
CA ALA A 30 15.08 2.61 3.55
C ALA A 30 13.63 3.03 3.77
N VAL A 31 12.71 2.35 3.09
CA VAL A 31 11.28 2.62 3.18
C VAL A 31 10.53 1.36 3.58
N ASP A 32 9.91 1.39 4.75
CA ASP A 32 8.84 0.47 5.11
C ASP A 32 7.51 1.04 4.60
N LEU A 33 6.89 0.37 3.63
CA LEU A 33 5.58 0.70 3.11
C LEU A 33 4.53 -0.13 3.85
N VAL A 34 3.69 0.53 4.65
CA VAL A 34 2.54 -0.09 5.32
C VAL A 34 1.29 0.16 4.49
N THR A 35 0.62 -0.91 4.05
CA THR A 35 -0.45 -0.83 3.06
C THR A 35 -1.52 -1.91 3.23
N TYR A 36 -2.62 -1.80 2.48
CA TYR A 36 -3.70 -2.79 2.48
C TYR A 36 -3.22 -4.16 1.93
N PRO A 37 -3.96 -5.25 2.20
CA PRO A 37 -3.60 -6.59 1.72
C PRO A 37 -3.70 -6.77 0.20
N PHE A 38 -4.19 -5.75 -0.52
CA PHE A 38 -4.47 -5.80 -1.95
C PHE A 38 -3.41 -5.09 -2.80
N GLY A 39 -3.42 -5.39 -4.08
CA GLY A 39 -2.49 -4.84 -5.06
C GLY A 39 -1.39 -5.84 -5.44
N ARG A 40 -0.22 -5.33 -5.81
CA ARG A 40 0.90 -6.15 -6.32
C ARG A 40 2.18 -5.82 -5.58
N ASP A 41 3.02 -6.84 -5.41
CA ASP A 41 4.36 -6.65 -4.89
C ASP A 41 5.28 -6.19 -6.02
N VAL A 42 6.20 -5.29 -5.68
CA VAL A 42 7.21 -4.75 -6.58
C VAL A 42 8.56 -4.80 -5.89
N THR A 43 9.60 -5.10 -6.65
CA THR A 43 10.97 -5.11 -6.14
C THR A 43 11.59 -3.74 -6.38
N LEU A 44 11.81 -2.97 -5.31
CA LEU A 44 12.53 -1.71 -5.34
C LEU A 44 13.71 -1.75 -4.35
N ARG A 45 14.74 -0.96 -4.63
CA ARG A 45 15.89 -0.81 -3.74
C ARG A 45 15.42 -0.29 -2.38
N ASN A 46 15.86 -0.94 -1.31
CA ASN A 46 15.59 -0.58 0.08
C ASN A 46 14.10 -0.45 0.45
N LEU A 47 13.22 -1.17 -0.26
CA LEU A 47 11.79 -1.23 0.05
C LEU A 47 11.47 -2.51 0.82
N ARG A 48 10.74 -2.37 1.92
CA ARG A 48 10.01 -3.45 2.58
C ARG A 48 8.53 -3.14 2.57
N ILE A 49 7.73 -4.08 2.06
CA ILE A 49 6.26 -3.94 2.03
C ILE A 49 5.69 -4.72 3.21
N VAL A 50 4.89 -4.04 4.03
CA VAL A 50 4.15 -4.59 5.17
C VAL A 50 2.66 -4.42 4.85
N ARG A 51 1.97 -5.55 4.69
CA ARG A 51 0.54 -5.56 4.40
C ARG A 51 -0.24 -5.85 5.66
N CYS A 52 -1.31 -5.12 5.91
CA CYS A 52 -2.20 -5.44 7.02
C CYS A 52 -2.93 -6.77 6.79
N ALA A 53 -3.54 -7.29 7.87
CA ALA A 53 -4.29 -8.53 7.82
C ALA A 53 -5.43 -8.44 6.80
N ARG A 54 -5.68 -9.55 6.08
CA ARG A 54 -6.79 -9.67 5.15
C ARG A 54 -7.99 -10.32 5.86
N PRO A 55 -9.10 -9.58 6.11
CA PRO A 55 -10.29 -10.18 6.68
C PRO A 55 -10.87 -11.25 5.74
N PRO A 56 -11.50 -12.31 6.28
CA PRO A 56 -12.23 -13.27 5.45
C PRO A 56 -13.35 -12.54 4.68
N LEU A 57 -13.62 -13.00 3.46
CA LEU A 57 -14.64 -12.46 2.54
C LEU A 57 -14.38 -11.04 1.99
N VAL A 58 -13.25 -10.41 2.32
CA VAL A 58 -12.86 -9.13 1.71
C VAL A 58 -11.93 -9.40 0.53
N GLU A 59 -12.45 -9.19 -0.68
CA GLU A 59 -11.73 -9.44 -1.94
C GLU A 59 -11.04 -8.20 -2.50
N GLY A 60 -11.49 -7.02 -2.09
CA GLY A 60 -10.89 -5.76 -2.51
C GLY A 60 -11.58 -4.56 -1.89
N VAL A 61 -11.16 -3.38 -2.33
CA VAL A 61 -11.70 -2.11 -1.86
C VAL A 61 -12.01 -1.19 -3.05
N LYS A 62 -13.19 -0.58 -3.05
CA LYS A 62 -13.63 0.34 -4.10
C LYS A 62 -12.89 1.68 -4.01
N VAL A 63 -12.91 2.47 -5.08
CA VAL A 63 -12.49 3.90 -5.02
C VAL A 63 -13.52 4.68 -4.21
N GLY A 64 -13.06 5.65 -3.41
CA GLY A 64 -13.93 6.50 -2.59
C GLY A 64 -14.26 5.92 -1.20
N PRO A 65 -15.02 6.63 -0.36
CA PRO A 65 -15.32 6.21 1.01
C PRO A 65 -16.05 4.86 1.07
N SER A 66 -15.67 3.97 2.00
CA SER A 66 -16.39 2.72 2.25
C SER A 66 -16.14 2.17 3.65
N ALA A 67 -17.10 1.41 4.19
CA ALA A 67 -16.93 0.71 5.47
C ALA A 67 -15.77 -0.29 5.44
N THR A 68 -15.50 -0.89 4.28
CA THR A 68 -14.34 -1.77 4.08
C THR A 68 -13.02 -1.04 4.36
N LYS A 69 -12.89 0.24 3.99
CA LYS A 69 -11.68 1.01 4.32
C LYS A 69 -11.51 1.18 5.82
N LEU A 70 -12.57 1.56 6.52
CA LEU A 70 -12.51 1.73 7.99
C LEU A 70 -12.09 0.45 8.70
N LEU A 71 -12.59 -0.71 8.24
CA LEU A 71 -12.16 -2.00 8.76
C LEU A 71 -10.66 -2.26 8.49
N LEU A 72 -10.21 -2.03 7.25
CA LEU A 72 -8.82 -2.24 6.86
C LEU A 72 -7.86 -1.25 7.55
N ASP A 73 -8.30 -0.02 7.79
CA ASP A 73 -7.56 1.01 8.51
C ASP A 73 -7.35 0.59 9.96
N GLY A 74 -8.37 0.02 10.61
CA GLY A 74 -8.22 -0.56 11.95
C GLY A 74 -7.28 -1.77 12.00
N LEU A 75 -6.99 -2.40 10.86
CA LEU A 75 -6.05 -3.53 10.76
C LEU A 75 -4.64 -3.10 10.35
N LEU A 76 -4.44 -1.83 9.93
CA LEU A 76 -3.11 -1.25 9.71
C LEU A 76 -2.41 -1.09 11.07
N ALA A 77 -1.68 -2.12 11.48
CA ALA A 77 -0.84 -2.18 12.67
C ALA A 77 0.60 -2.54 12.30
#